data_AF-A0A8H6DBG6-F1
#
_entry.id   AF-A0A8H6DBG6-F1
#
_cell.length_a   1.000
_cell.length_b   1.000
_cell.length_c   1.000
_cell.angle_alpha   90.00
_cell.angle_beta   90.00
_cell.angle_gamma   90.00
#
_symmetry.space_group_name_H-M   'P 1'
#
loop_
_entity.id
_entity.type
_entity.pdbx_description
1 polymer ?
#
loop_
_entity_poly.entity_id
_entity_poly.type
_entity_poly.pdbx_seq_one_letter_code
_entity_poly.pdbx_strand_id
1 'polypeptide(L)'
;MTLSRRFLILGTICLLYGTATAQSMLADAPKCAIDCLTELLSQKEYAEMGQEAMCSSEPFAKAMGVCLMVKCSMRQTMDFIKESSAACGIPPTNNTTSYRVNSTVVFAFALVFFALRIVTKFRLGLTWGIDDTLTTLSVAVMIPYYIVLQIMLALGLGLDMWFISDSQIILIFKLFIVIEVLYLTALVLVKAAILCFFLRIFPDYKFRIVVKCTMVFNALIWIGFFVFVFFQIQPFSLFWNGWQQKKGRLILTGFTNFTLPLAGINLLLDIWMLILPMTQLWGMGLKLKKKLGVISMFSVGIL
;
A
#
# COMPACT_ATOMS: atom_id res chain seq x y z
N MET A 1 20.00 60.60 29.25
CA MET A 1 18.97 60.48 28.19
C MET A 1 19.37 59.48 27.08
N THR A 2 20.03 58.36 27.39
CA THR A 2 20.73 57.54 26.35
C THR A 2 20.82 56.03 26.63
N LEU A 3 19.93 55.45 27.46
CA LEU A 3 19.88 53.99 27.66
C LEU A 3 18.52 53.38 27.27
N SER A 4 17.41 54.06 27.63
CA SER A 4 16.03 53.64 27.26
C SER A 4 15.79 53.63 25.74
N ARG A 5 16.41 54.54 24.98
CA ARG A 5 16.27 54.61 23.51
C ARG A 5 16.99 53.47 22.78
N ARG A 6 18.06 52.91 23.35
CA ARG A 6 18.80 51.77 22.75
C ARG A 6 18.05 50.44 22.93
N PHE A 7 17.37 50.25 24.06
CA PHE A 7 16.49 49.09 24.27
C PHE A 7 15.24 49.12 23.41
N LEU A 8 14.67 50.30 23.16
CA LEU A 8 13.55 50.45 22.23
C LEU A 8 13.96 50.13 20.78
N ILE A 9 15.15 50.55 20.35
CA ILE A 9 15.66 50.26 19.00
C ILE A 9 16.01 48.77 18.83
N LEU A 10 16.63 48.14 19.83
CA LEU A 10 16.90 46.68 19.83
C LEU A 10 15.60 45.85 19.90
N GLY A 11 14.61 46.29 20.67
CA GLY A 11 13.28 45.66 20.73
C GLY A 11 12.52 45.75 19.40
N THR A 12 12.59 46.89 18.70
CA THR A 12 11.99 47.03 17.37
C THR A 12 12.74 46.28 16.27
N ILE A 13 14.07 46.14 16.36
CA ILE A 13 14.85 45.34 15.42
C ILE A 13 14.56 43.85 15.64
N CYS A 14 14.42 43.38 16.89
CA CYS A 14 14.08 41.99 17.17
C CYS A 14 12.65 41.61 16.71
N LEU A 15 11.70 42.54 16.76
CA LEU A 15 10.34 42.36 16.20
C LEU A 15 10.32 42.37 14.66
N LEU A 16 11.28 43.02 14.00
CA LEU A 16 11.44 43.00 12.54
C LEU A 16 12.19 41.74 12.05
N TYR A 17 13.08 41.17 12.84
CA TYR A 17 13.79 39.93 12.48
C TYR A 17 13.04 38.66 12.85
N GLY A 18 12.23 38.66 13.93
CA GLY A 18 11.37 37.52 14.29
C GLY A 18 10.17 37.34 13.37
N THR A 19 9.76 38.40 12.65
CA THR A 19 8.64 38.35 11.69
C THR A 19 9.07 37.88 10.31
N ALA A 20 10.32 38.13 9.90
CA ALA A 20 10.79 37.78 8.56
C ALA A 20 10.87 36.27 8.28
N THR A 21 11.10 35.42 9.29
CA THR A 21 11.28 33.96 9.10
C THR A 21 9.99 33.15 9.19
N ALA A 22 8.98 33.62 9.94
CA ALA A 22 7.65 32.99 9.91
C ALA A 22 6.88 33.34 8.62
N GLN A 23 7.18 34.49 8.01
CA GLN A 23 6.46 35.01 6.84
C GLN A 23 6.54 34.09 5.60
N SER A 24 7.60 33.29 5.46
CA SER A 24 7.81 32.40 4.30
C SER A 24 6.84 31.23 4.26
N MET A 25 6.47 30.66 5.42
CA MET A 25 5.52 29.54 5.55
C MET A 25 4.05 29.99 5.44
N LEU A 26 3.80 31.29 5.61
CA LEU A 26 2.48 31.86 5.88
C LEU A 26 1.86 32.60 4.69
N ALA A 27 2.62 32.86 3.61
CA ALA A 27 2.17 33.72 2.52
C ALA A 27 0.95 33.14 1.75
N ASP A 28 0.95 31.82 1.52
CA ASP A 28 -0.11 31.12 0.76
C ASP A 28 -0.78 29.99 1.57
N ALA A 29 -0.55 29.92 2.88
CA ALA A 29 -1.13 28.89 3.73
C ALA A 29 -2.65 29.09 3.95
N PRO A 30 -3.45 28.00 4.03
CA PRO A 30 -4.87 28.11 4.32
C PRO A 30 -5.10 28.62 5.75
N LYS A 31 -6.12 29.47 5.94
CA LYS A 31 -6.45 30.12 7.23
C LYS A 31 -6.50 29.15 8.42
N CYS A 32 -7.07 27.97 8.24
CA CYS A 32 -7.15 26.96 9.32
C CYS A 32 -5.77 26.48 9.80
N ALA A 33 -4.76 26.44 8.91
CA ALA A 33 -3.40 26.06 9.26
C ALA A 33 -2.67 27.21 9.97
N ILE A 34 -2.98 28.46 9.59
CA ILE A 34 -2.51 29.67 10.30
C ILE A 34 -3.05 29.68 11.73
N ASP A 35 -4.33 29.36 11.93
CA ASP A 35 -4.93 29.24 13.26
C ASP A 35 -4.23 28.16 14.11
N CYS A 36 -3.86 27.03 13.51
CA CYS A 36 -3.09 25.98 14.19
C CYS A 36 -1.67 26.43 14.54
N LEU A 37 -0.99 27.10 13.62
CA LEU A 37 0.36 27.60 13.83
C LEU A 37 0.40 28.63 14.94
N THR A 38 -0.52 29.60 14.93
CA THR A 38 -0.62 30.63 15.97
C THR A 38 -0.96 30.04 17.34
N GLU A 39 -1.85 29.04 17.41
CA GLU A 39 -2.16 28.33 18.64
C GLU A 39 -0.94 27.60 19.21
N LEU A 40 -0.17 26.90 18.36
CA LEU A 40 1.04 26.19 18.81
C LEU A 40 2.14 27.15 19.25
N LEU A 41 2.37 28.24 18.51
CA LEU A 41 3.37 29.26 18.88
C LEU A 41 2.99 30.05 20.13
N SER A 42 1.73 30.02 20.56
CA SER A 42 1.34 30.59 21.86
C SER A 42 1.78 29.74 23.05
N GLN A 43 2.11 28.46 22.82
CA GLN A 43 2.61 27.57 23.86
C GLN A 43 4.09 27.87 24.13
N LYS A 44 4.45 27.98 25.41
CA LYS A 44 5.84 28.28 25.84
C LYS A 44 6.88 27.32 25.26
N GLU A 45 6.47 26.09 24.96
CA GLU A 45 7.32 25.06 24.37
C GLU A 45 7.78 25.39 22.93
N TYR A 46 6.95 26.11 22.16
CA TYR A 46 7.19 26.39 20.75
C TYR A 46 7.33 27.89 20.41
N ALA A 47 7.10 28.78 21.39
CA ALA A 47 7.03 30.23 21.19
C ALA A 47 8.30 30.87 20.62
N GLU A 48 9.47 30.29 20.87
CA GLU A 48 10.77 30.80 20.41
C GLU A 48 11.35 30.00 19.23
N MET A 49 10.58 29.05 18.67
CA MET A 49 11.08 28.26 17.55
C MET A 49 11.22 29.12 16.29
N GLY A 50 12.42 29.10 15.72
CA GLY A 50 12.67 29.61 14.36
C GLY A 50 12.22 28.62 13.29
N GLN A 51 12.23 29.07 12.02
CA GLN A 51 11.81 28.26 10.87
C GLN A 51 12.59 26.94 10.77
N GLU A 52 13.92 26.98 10.92
CA GLU A 52 14.76 25.77 10.86
C GLU A 52 14.41 24.77 11.96
N ALA A 53 14.19 25.24 13.19
CA ALA A 53 13.80 24.41 14.32
C ALA A 53 12.43 23.76 14.09
N MET A 54 11.48 24.47 13.48
CA MET A 54 10.16 23.92 13.12
C MET A 54 10.29 22.82 12.06
N CYS A 55 11.13 23.01 11.05
CA CYS A 55 11.36 22.04 9.98
C CYS A 55 12.00 20.74 10.47
N SER A 56 12.86 20.79 11.50
CA SER A 56 13.56 19.62 12.03
C SER A 56 12.87 18.95 13.23
N SER A 57 11.85 19.57 13.82
CA SER A 57 11.24 19.12 15.09
C SER A 57 10.09 18.14 14.87
N GLU A 58 10.32 16.87 15.22
CA GLU A 58 9.27 15.83 15.24
C GLU A 58 8.11 16.15 16.20
N PRO A 59 8.34 16.63 17.45
CA PRO A 59 7.25 16.99 18.35
C PRO A 59 6.34 18.09 17.78
N PHE A 60 6.94 19.10 17.16
CA PHE A 60 6.20 20.20 16.54
C PHE A 60 5.38 19.70 15.34
N ALA A 61 5.99 18.91 14.46
CA ALA A 61 5.30 18.32 13.31
C ALA A 61 4.09 17.46 13.74
N LYS A 62 4.24 16.69 14.82
CA LYS A 62 3.15 15.88 15.39
C LYS A 62 2.03 16.75 15.98
N ALA A 63 2.38 17.78 16.76
CA ALA A 63 1.40 18.69 17.33
C ALA A 63 0.61 19.46 16.25
N MET A 64 1.33 19.92 15.21
CA MET A 64 0.73 20.53 14.02
C MET A 64 -0.22 19.56 13.31
N GLY A 65 0.22 18.33 13.07
CA GLY A 65 -0.61 17.29 12.44
C GLY A 65 -1.91 17.03 13.22
N VAL A 66 -1.85 16.98 14.56
CA VAL A 66 -3.04 16.83 15.41
C VAL A 66 -4.01 18.01 15.23
N CYS A 67 -3.50 19.25 15.24
CA CYS A 67 -4.36 20.42 15.06
C CYS A 67 -5.00 20.46 13.67
N LEU A 68 -4.22 20.21 12.61
CA LEU A 68 -4.70 20.20 11.22
C LEU A 68 -5.81 19.16 11.01
N MET A 69 -5.65 17.96 11.59
CA MET A 69 -6.66 16.90 11.50
C MET A 69 -7.99 17.28 12.18
N VAL A 70 -7.96 18.17 13.17
CA VAL A 70 -9.17 18.66 13.86
C VAL A 70 -9.78 19.85 13.13
N LYS A 71 -8.97 20.84 12.76
CA LYS A 71 -9.45 22.14 12.27
C LYS A 71 -9.59 22.18 10.74
N CYS A 72 -8.62 21.67 10.00
CA CYS A 72 -8.58 21.75 8.53
C CYS A 72 -9.31 20.60 7.83
N SER A 73 -9.68 20.82 6.56
CA SER A 73 -10.00 19.72 5.65
C SER A 73 -8.72 19.03 5.18
N MET A 74 -8.81 17.77 4.73
CA MET A 74 -7.63 17.04 4.22
C MET A 74 -6.98 17.76 3.03
N ARG A 75 -7.77 18.43 2.18
CA ARG A 75 -7.23 19.23 1.06
C ARG A 75 -6.40 20.40 1.58
N GLN A 76 -6.94 21.16 2.55
CA GLN A 76 -6.20 22.26 3.17
C GLN A 76 -4.94 21.77 3.91
N THR A 77 -5.01 20.61 4.56
CA THR A 77 -3.85 19.97 5.19
C THR A 77 -2.78 19.63 4.15
N MET A 78 -3.16 19.07 2.99
CA MET A 78 -2.22 18.78 1.90
C MET A 78 -1.62 20.06 1.30
N ASP A 79 -2.42 21.09 1.08
CA ASP A 79 -1.94 22.38 0.58
C ASP A 79 -0.94 23.00 1.57
N PHE A 80 -1.22 22.95 2.88
CA PHE A 80 -0.29 23.39 3.91
C PHE A 80 1.01 22.58 3.90
N ILE A 81 0.95 21.25 3.80
CA ILE A 81 2.15 20.39 3.75
C ILE A 81 3.02 20.73 2.53
N LYS A 82 2.39 21.02 1.38
CA LYS A 82 3.10 21.42 0.17
C LYS A 82 3.87 22.72 0.38
N GLU A 83 3.21 23.75 0.92
CA GLU A 83 3.86 25.04 1.16
C GLU A 83 4.91 24.94 2.26
N SER A 84 4.63 24.22 3.35
CA SER A 84 5.59 24.04 4.44
C SER A 84 6.82 23.24 4.00
N SER A 85 6.64 22.21 3.16
CA SER A 85 7.76 21.45 2.60
C SER A 85 8.62 22.29 1.67
N ALA A 86 8.00 23.13 0.83
CA ALA A 86 8.71 24.09 0.00
C ALA A 86 9.51 25.10 0.85
N ALA A 87 8.92 25.63 1.92
CA ALA A 87 9.59 26.53 2.84
C ALA A 87 10.72 25.86 3.64
N CYS A 88 10.62 24.55 3.92
CA CYS A 88 11.70 23.77 4.53
C CYS A 88 12.77 23.26 3.53
N GLY A 89 12.61 23.51 2.22
CA GLY A 89 13.49 22.98 1.19
C GLY A 89 13.45 21.45 1.06
N ILE A 90 12.36 20.82 1.49
CA ILE A 90 12.18 19.36 1.43
C ILE A 90 11.70 19.00 0.02
N PRO A 91 12.48 18.23 -0.77
CA PRO A 91 12.08 17.87 -2.12
C PRO A 91 10.91 16.87 -2.10
N PRO A 92 10.04 16.88 -3.12
CA PRO A 92 8.99 15.87 -3.26
C PRO A 92 9.57 14.47 -3.37
N THR A 93 8.95 13.54 -2.66
CA THR A 93 9.23 12.11 -2.79
C THR A 93 8.70 11.62 -4.14
N ASN A 94 9.58 10.98 -4.91
CA ASN A 94 9.21 10.38 -6.19
C ASN A 94 9.71 8.93 -6.29
N ASN A 95 8.82 8.00 -5.97
CA ASN A 95 9.07 6.56 -6.03
C ASN A 95 8.47 5.89 -7.28
N THR A 96 7.92 6.68 -8.21
CA THR A 96 7.22 6.18 -9.41
C THR A 96 8.11 5.25 -10.25
N THR A 97 9.37 5.64 -10.45
CA THR A 97 10.35 4.86 -11.23
C THR A 97 10.68 3.54 -10.53
N SER A 98 10.90 3.57 -9.22
CA SER A 98 11.19 2.37 -8.43
C SER A 98 10.05 1.36 -8.51
N TYR A 99 8.81 1.81 -8.35
CA TYR A 99 7.62 0.95 -8.47
C TYR A 99 7.42 0.43 -9.90
N ARG A 100 7.70 1.26 -10.91
CA ARG A 100 7.61 0.87 -12.32
C ARG A 100 8.61 -0.24 -12.65
N VAL A 101 9.88 -0.05 -12.29
CA VAL A 101 10.94 -1.04 -12.54
C VAL A 101 10.62 -2.35 -11.83
N ASN A 102 10.27 -2.30 -10.54
CA ASN A 102 9.96 -3.50 -9.77
C ASN A 102 8.79 -4.29 -10.39
N SER A 103 7.66 -3.61 -10.65
CA SER A 103 6.48 -4.25 -11.24
C SER A 103 6.74 -4.85 -12.62
N THR A 104 7.51 -4.16 -13.48
CA THR A 104 7.88 -4.68 -14.80
C THR A 104 8.79 -5.89 -14.71
N VAL A 105 9.80 -5.86 -13.83
CA VAL A 105 10.74 -6.97 -13.65
C VAL A 105 10.03 -8.24 -13.15
N VAL A 106 9.22 -8.12 -12.10
CA VAL A 106 8.47 -9.25 -11.52
C VAL A 106 7.49 -9.84 -12.54
N PHE A 107 6.76 -8.99 -13.28
CA PHE A 107 5.83 -9.43 -14.31
C PHE A 107 6.55 -10.14 -15.46
N ALA A 108 7.72 -9.63 -15.90
CA ALA A 108 8.53 -10.28 -16.92
C ALA A 108 9.00 -11.67 -16.49
N PHE A 109 9.49 -11.81 -15.25
CA PHE A 109 9.87 -13.12 -14.70
C PHE A 109 8.69 -14.09 -14.68
N ALA A 110 7.52 -13.65 -14.22
CA ALA A 110 6.31 -14.47 -14.20
C ALA A 110 5.95 -15.00 -15.60
N LEU A 111 6.02 -14.16 -16.64
CA LEU A 111 5.76 -14.57 -18.02
C LEU A 111 6.82 -15.56 -18.54
N VAL A 112 8.10 -15.36 -18.22
CA VAL A 112 9.17 -16.29 -18.60
C VAL A 112 8.94 -17.67 -17.96
N PHE A 113 8.67 -17.74 -16.66
CA PHE A 113 8.38 -19.01 -15.98
C PHE A 113 7.13 -19.69 -16.51
N PHE A 114 6.09 -18.93 -16.81
CA PHE A 114 4.88 -19.45 -17.45
C PHE A 114 5.19 -20.01 -18.85
N ALA A 115 5.94 -19.28 -19.68
CA ALA A 115 6.33 -19.75 -21.00
C ALA A 115 7.17 -21.04 -20.92
N LEU A 116 8.13 -21.12 -20.00
CA LEU A 116 8.90 -22.34 -19.74
C LEU A 116 8.01 -23.51 -19.33
N ARG A 117 7.01 -23.27 -18.46
CA ARG A 117 6.02 -24.29 -18.07
C ARG A 117 5.24 -24.82 -19.27
N ILE A 118 4.75 -23.94 -20.13
CA ILE A 118 3.98 -24.32 -21.32
C ILE A 118 4.87 -25.08 -22.33
N VAL A 119 6.08 -24.57 -22.61
CA VAL A 119 7.02 -25.20 -23.53
C VAL A 119 7.43 -26.60 -23.04
N THR A 120 7.72 -26.76 -21.75
CA THR A 120 8.07 -28.07 -21.18
C THR A 120 6.91 -29.05 -21.27
N LYS A 121 5.67 -28.62 -21.03
CA LYS A 121 4.48 -29.46 -21.21
C LYS A 121 4.35 -29.98 -22.65
N PHE A 122 4.45 -29.09 -23.64
CA PHE A 122 4.34 -29.46 -25.05
C PHE A 122 5.53 -30.32 -25.52
N ARG A 123 6.77 -29.96 -25.15
CA ARG A 123 7.97 -30.70 -25.56
C ARG A 123 8.04 -32.11 -24.96
N LEU A 124 7.58 -32.29 -23.73
CA LEU A 124 7.61 -33.58 -23.03
C LEU A 124 6.31 -34.40 -23.19
N GLY A 125 5.34 -33.91 -23.96
CA GLY A 125 4.06 -34.62 -24.18
C GLY A 125 3.27 -34.88 -22.89
N LEU A 126 3.40 -34.01 -21.89
CA LEU A 126 2.78 -34.17 -20.58
C LEU A 126 1.28 -33.83 -20.63
N THR A 127 0.46 -34.58 -19.90
CA THR A 127 -0.99 -34.33 -19.88
C THR A 127 -1.35 -32.99 -19.23
N TRP A 128 -2.26 -32.27 -19.88
CA TRP A 128 -2.84 -31.02 -19.38
C TRP A 128 -3.67 -31.28 -18.13
N GLY A 129 -3.35 -30.61 -17.04
CA GLY A 129 -4.08 -30.70 -15.78
C GLY A 129 -4.93 -29.48 -15.50
N ILE A 130 -5.83 -29.59 -14.52
CA ILE A 130 -6.61 -28.45 -14.01
C ILE A 130 -5.67 -27.37 -13.45
N ASP A 131 -4.53 -27.77 -12.88
CA ASP A 131 -3.49 -26.87 -12.40
C ASP A 131 -2.90 -25.99 -13.51
N ASP A 132 -2.77 -26.51 -14.73
CA ASP A 132 -2.30 -25.74 -15.90
C ASP A 132 -3.34 -24.70 -16.34
N THR A 133 -4.63 -25.07 -16.34
CA THR A 133 -5.73 -24.14 -16.66
C THR A 133 -5.81 -23.00 -15.65
N LEU A 134 -5.75 -23.31 -14.35
CA LEU A 134 -5.79 -22.30 -13.29
C LEU A 134 -4.58 -21.37 -13.32
N THR A 135 -3.38 -21.91 -13.60
CA THR A 135 -2.17 -21.10 -13.79
C THR A 135 -2.30 -20.17 -14.99
N THR A 136 -2.82 -20.67 -16.12
CA THR A 136 -3.06 -19.85 -17.33
C THR A 136 -4.07 -18.74 -17.07
N LEU A 137 -5.15 -19.04 -16.34
CA LEU A 137 -6.14 -18.05 -15.96
C LEU A 137 -5.56 -16.99 -15.01
N SER A 138 -4.70 -17.39 -14.07
CA SER A 138 -4.00 -16.44 -13.19
C SER A 138 -3.14 -15.46 -13.98
N VAL A 139 -2.34 -15.95 -14.93
CA VAL A 139 -1.53 -15.07 -15.81
C VAL A 139 -2.43 -14.15 -16.64
N ALA A 140 -3.56 -14.65 -17.15
CA ALA A 140 -4.51 -13.83 -17.89
C ALA A 140 -5.09 -12.68 -17.05
N VAL A 141 -5.29 -12.88 -15.74
CA VAL A 141 -5.73 -11.84 -14.78
C VAL A 141 -4.59 -10.90 -14.38
N MET A 142 -3.35 -11.39 -14.34
CA MET A 142 -2.17 -10.56 -14.03
C MET A 142 -1.86 -9.53 -15.13
N ILE A 143 -2.22 -9.79 -16.38
CA ILE A 143 -2.03 -8.84 -17.50
C ILE A 143 -2.80 -7.53 -17.26
N PRO A 144 -4.14 -7.51 -17.07
CA PRO A 144 -4.85 -6.27 -16.77
C PRO A 144 -4.42 -5.66 -15.44
N TYR A 145 -4.04 -6.46 -14.43
CA TYR A 145 -3.47 -5.95 -13.18
C TYR A 145 -2.22 -5.09 -13.46
N TYR A 146 -1.27 -5.61 -14.25
CA TYR A 146 -0.07 -4.91 -14.63
C TYR A 146 -0.38 -3.62 -15.40
N ILE A 147 -1.30 -3.68 -16.38
CA ILE A 147 -1.69 -2.51 -17.18
C ILE A 147 -2.29 -1.42 -16.29
N VAL A 148 -3.23 -1.76 -15.40
CA VAL A 148 -3.86 -0.82 -14.47
C VAL A 148 -2.81 -0.20 -13.55
N LEU A 149 -1.87 -0.98 -13.03
CA LEU A 149 -0.76 -0.46 -12.21
C LEU A 149 0.07 0.57 -12.96
N GLN A 150 0.43 0.31 -14.23
CA GLN A 150 1.18 1.28 -15.05
C GLN A 150 0.40 2.57 -15.29
N ILE A 151 -0.91 2.47 -15.50
CA ILE A 151 -1.80 3.65 -15.60
C ILE A 151 -1.79 4.44 -14.29
N MET A 152 -1.92 3.77 -13.14
CA MET A 152 -1.87 4.43 -11.83
C MET A 152 -0.53 5.14 -11.59
N LEU A 153 0.60 4.50 -11.94
CA LEU A 153 1.93 5.12 -11.87
C LEU A 153 2.05 6.34 -12.79
N ALA A 154 1.43 6.31 -13.97
CA ALA A 154 1.38 7.46 -14.88
C ALA A 154 0.50 8.62 -14.35
N LEU A 155 -0.51 8.31 -13.54
CA LEU A 155 -1.38 9.30 -12.89
C LEU A 155 -0.75 9.93 -11.64
N GLY A 156 0.41 9.44 -11.18
CA GLY A 156 1.13 9.97 -10.03
C GLY A 156 1.21 9.03 -8.83
N LEU A 157 0.80 7.76 -8.95
CA LEU A 157 0.99 6.78 -7.87
C LEU A 157 2.50 6.66 -7.53
N GLY A 158 2.86 6.94 -6.27
CA GLY A 158 4.24 6.97 -5.81
C GLY A 158 4.87 8.36 -5.76
N LEU A 159 4.13 9.41 -6.12
CA LEU A 159 4.40 10.79 -5.74
C LEU A 159 3.69 11.14 -4.43
N ASP A 160 4.19 12.17 -3.75
CA ASP A 160 3.48 12.76 -2.61
C ASP A 160 2.10 13.29 -3.04
N MET A 161 1.06 12.97 -2.26
CA MET A 161 -0.35 13.24 -2.62
C MET A 161 -0.63 14.72 -2.91
N TRP A 162 0.09 15.64 -2.26
CA TRP A 162 -0.09 17.08 -2.43
C TRP A 162 0.45 17.65 -3.75
N PHE A 163 1.19 16.85 -4.54
CA PHE A 163 1.63 17.22 -5.89
C PHE A 163 0.71 16.69 -6.99
N ILE A 164 -0.35 15.97 -6.64
CA ILE A 164 -1.28 15.33 -7.57
C ILE A 164 -2.58 16.15 -7.64
N SER A 165 -3.16 16.27 -8.84
CA SER A 165 -4.44 16.96 -9.00
C SER A 165 -5.61 16.16 -8.41
N ASP A 166 -6.66 16.84 -7.96
CA ASP A 166 -7.84 16.20 -7.37
C ASP A 166 -8.49 15.16 -8.29
N SER A 167 -8.54 15.44 -9.59
CA SER A 167 -9.10 14.52 -10.59
C SER A 167 -8.26 13.25 -10.74
N GLN A 168 -6.92 13.39 -10.71
CA GLN A 168 -6.00 12.25 -10.71
C GLN A 168 -6.12 11.44 -9.42
N ILE A 169 -6.22 12.07 -8.25
CA ILE A 169 -6.41 11.38 -6.97
C ILE A 169 -7.69 10.55 -6.99
N ILE A 170 -8.81 11.14 -7.43
CA ILE A 170 -10.09 10.42 -7.55
C ILE A 170 -9.97 9.24 -8.52
N LEU A 171 -9.29 9.42 -9.66
CA LEU A 171 -9.09 8.35 -10.63
C LEU A 171 -8.19 7.23 -10.07
N ILE A 172 -7.13 7.57 -9.35
CA ILE A 172 -6.25 6.62 -8.65
C ILE A 172 -7.06 5.79 -7.66
N PHE A 173 -7.91 6.42 -6.84
CA PHE A 173 -8.77 5.68 -5.90
C PHE A 173 -9.76 4.76 -6.62
N LYS A 174 -10.36 5.19 -7.74
CA LYS A 174 -11.23 4.29 -8.54
C LYS A 174 -10.47 3.09 -9.10
N LEU A 175 -9.26 3.31 -9.62
CA LEU A 175 -8.40 2.23 -10.12
C LEU A 175 -7.88 1.33 -8.99
N PHE A 176 -7.76 1.86 -7.77
CA PHE A 176 -7.36 1.10 -6.58
C PHE A 176 -8.34 -0.05 -6.29
N ILE A 177 -9.64 0.17 -6.47
CA ILE A 177 -10.65 -0.89 -6.32
C ILE A 177 -10.45 -2.00 -7.37
N VAL A 178 -10.20 -1.60 -8.61
CA VAL A 178 -10.00 -2.53 -9.74
C VAL A 178 -8.75 -3.38 -9.51
N ILE A 179 -7.64 -2.75 -9.13
CA ILE A 179 -6.38 -3.46 -8.91
C ILE A 179 -6.45 -4.40 -7.70
N GLU A 180 -7.19 -4.04 -6.64
CA GLU A 180 -7.40 -4.88 -5.45
C GLU A 180 -8.15 -6.18 -5.81
N VAL A 181 -9.22 -6.07 -6.61
CA VAL A 181 -10.00 -7.23 -7.09
C VAL A 181 -9.16 -8.11 -8.01
N LEU A 182 -8.42 -7.53 -8.96
CA LEU A 182 -7.55 -8.29 -9.87
C LEU A 182 -6.45 -9.02 -9.11
N TYR A 183 -5.80 -8.35 -8.15
CA TYR A 183 -4.75 -8.92 -7.32
C TYR A 183 -5.24 -10.14 -6.53
N LEU A 184 -6.34 -10.00 -5.79
CA LEU A 184 -6.86 -11.09 -4.97
C LEU A 184 -7.43 -12.24 -5.80
N THR A 185 -8.00 -11.94 -6.96
CA THR A 185 -8.41 -12.96 -7.92
C THR A 185 -7.20 -13.76 -8.42
N ALA A 186 -6.12 -13.08 -8.81
CA ALA A 186 -4.89 -13.74 -9.24
C ALA A 186 -4.29 -14.61 -8.13
N LEU A 187 -4.22 -14.12 -6.89
CA LEU A 187 -3.73 -14.88 -5.73
C LEU A 187 -4.53 -16.16 -5.49
N VAL A 188 -5.86 -16.07 -5.48
CA VAL A 188 -6.75 -17.21 -5.23
C VAL A 188 -6.60 -18.26 -6.33
N LEU A 189 -6.43 -17.85 -7.59
CA LEU A 189 -6.18 -18.74 -8.71
C LEU A 189 -4.83 -19.47 -8.60
N VAL A 190 -3.76 -18.77 -8.21
CA VAL A 190 -2.45 -19.41 -7.97
C VAL A 190 -2.55 -20.43 -6.85
N LYS A 191 -3.16 -20.07 -5.72
CA LYS A 191 -3.35 -20.99 -4.58
C LYS A 191 -4.17 -22.21 -4.99
N ALA A 192 -5.24 -22.01 -5.76
CA ALA A 192 -6.04 -23.11 -6.30
C ALA A 192 -5.22 -24.02 -7.24
N ALA A 193 -4.37 -23.46 -8.12
CA ALA A 193 -3.50 -24.23 -8.99
C ALA A 193 -2.53 -25.13 -8.19
N ILE A 194 -1.92 -24.58 -7.12
CA ILE A 194 -1.02 -25.32 -6.23
C ILE A 194 -1.78 -26.45 -5.50
N LEU A 195 -2.96 -26.18 -4.97
CA LEU A 195 -3.77 -27.20 -4.29
C LEU A 195 -4.22 -28.30 -5.25
N CYS A 196 -4.59 -27.97 -6.49
CA CYS A 196 -4.89 -28.97 -7.52
C CYS A 196 -3.66 -29.82 -7.85
N PHE A 197 -2.48 -29.21 -7.92
CA PHE A 197 -1.22 -29.93 -8.10
C PHE A 197 -0.94 -30.91 -6.94
N PHE A 198 -1.27 -30.54 -5.68
CA PHE A 198 -1.15 -31.44 -4.53
C PHE A 198 -2.06 -32.66 -4.64
N LEU A 199 -3.32 -32.46 -5.05
CA LEU A 199 -4.26 -33.56 -5.27
C LEU A 199 -3.79 -34.53 -6.35
N ARG A 200 -3.06 -34.03 -7.36
CA ARG A 200 -2.51 -34.83 -8.45
C ARG A 200 -1.31 -35.68 -8.02
N ILE A 201 -0.42 -35.14 -7.17
CA ILE A 201 0.81 -35.83 -6.76
C ILE A 201 0.57 -36.80 -5.61
N PHE A 202 -0.16 -36.39 -4.59
CA PHE A 202 -0.29 -37.16 -3.36
C PHE A 202 -1.58 -37.99 -3.37
N PRO A 203 -1.50 -39.33 -3.31
CA PRO A 203 -2.67 -40.20 -3.32
C PRO A 203 -3.34 -40.37 -1.95
N ASP A 204 -2.71 -39.92 -0.85
CA ASP A 204 -3.21 -40.13 0.51
C ASP A 204 -4.61 -39.54 0.74
N TYR A 205 -5.51 -40.35 1.30
CA TYR A 205 -6.92 -39.99 1.47
C TYR A 205 -7.11 -38.84 2.48
N LYS A 206 -6.43 -38.91 3.63
CA LYS A 206 -6.57 -37.89 4.68
C LYS A 206 -6.03 -36.55 4.18
N PHE A 207 -4.88 -36.57 3.52
CA PHE A 207 -4.29 -35.39 2.89
C PHE A 207 -5.21 -34.77 1.83
N ARG A 208 -5.82 -35.59 0.96
CA ARG A 208 -6.75 -35.11 -0.07
C ARG A 208 -7.98 -34.40 0.52
N ILE A 209 -8.49 -34.86 1.65
CA ILE A 209 -9.58 -34.16 2.36
C ILE A 209 -9.09 -32.78 2.81
N VAL A 210 -7.95 -32.71 3.49
CA VAL A 210 -7.39 -31.45 4.00
C VAL A 210 -7.15 -30.44 2.86
N VAL A 211 -6.60 -30.90 1.74
CA VAL A 211 -6.37 -30.04 0.55
C VAL A 211 -7.69 -29.54 -0.04
N LYS A 212 -8.72 -30.39 -0.15
CA LYS A 212 -10.06 -29.98 -0.62
C LYS A 212 -10.70 -28.97 0.32
N CYS A 213 -10.62 -29.17 1.63
CA CYS A 213 -11.09 -28.20 2.63
C CYS A 213 -10.35 -26.86 2.49
N THR A 214 -9.03 -26.90 2.29
CA THR A 214 -8.20 -25.70 2.07
C THR A 214 -8.61 -24.97 0.79
N MET A 215 -8.96 -25.71 -0.28
CA MET A 215 -9.43 -25.15 -1.54
C MET A 215 -10.78 -24.42 -1.39
N VAL A 216 -11.72 -25.03 -0.64
CA VAL A 216 -13.00 -24.38 -0.32
C VAL A 216 -12.77 -23.13 0.53
N PHE A 217 -11.91 -23.20 1.54
CA PHE A 217 -11.58 -22.05 2.38
C PHE A 217 -10.96 -20.90 1.58
N ASN A 218 -10.05 -21.19 0.66
CA ASN A 218 -9.47 -20.20 -0.26
C ASN A 218 -10.55 -19.51 -1.13
N ALA A 219 -11.54 -20.26 -1.62
CA ALA A 219 -12.66 -19.69 -2.37
C ALA A 219 -13.57 -18.82 -1.49
N LEU A 220 -13.82 -19.22 -0.24
CA LEU A 220 -14.61 -18.42 0.71
C LEU A 220 -13.94 -17.08 1.05
N ILE A 221 -12.60 -17.06 1.20
CA ILE A 221 -11.84 -15.82 1.37
C ILE A 221 -12.07 -14.88 0.19
N TRP A 222 -12.01 -15.39 -1.04
CA TRP A 222 -12.24 -14.59 -2.23
C TRP A 222 -13.65 -14.00 -2.28
N ILE A 223 -14.67 -14.82 -1.99
CA ILE A 223 -16.07 -14.36 -1.96
C ILE A 223 -16.26 -13.30 -0.87
N GLY A 224 -15.74 -13.55 0.33
CA GLY A 224 -15.83 -12.60 1.44
C GLY A 224 -15.16 -11.27 1.13
N PHE A 225 -13.99 -11.32 0.49
CA PHE A 225 -13.28 -10.13 0.03
C PHE A 225 -14.08 -9.38 -1.05
N PHE A 226 -14.60 -10.09 -2.05
CA PHE A 226 -15.37 -9.49 -3.13
C PHE A 226 -16.59 -8.74 -2.58
N VAL A 227 -17.33 -9.35 -1.66
CA VAL A 227 -18.43 -8.67 -0.96
C VAL A 227 -17.91 -7.46 -0.19
N PHE A 228 -16.83 -7.62 0.59
CA PHE A 228 -16.27 -6.52 1.38
C PHE A 228 -15.92 -5.29 0.53
N VAL A 229 -15.24 -5.46 -0.61
CA VAL A 229 -14.82 -4.34 -1.48
C VAL A 229 -15.98 -3.43 -1.90
N PHE A 230 -17.15 -3.99 -2.19
CA PHE A 230 -18.32 -3.22 -2.61
C PHE A 230 -19.14 -2.68 -1.43
N PHE A 231 -19.06 -3.33 -0.26
CA PHE A 231 -19.88 -2.99 0.91
C PHE A 231 -19.12 -2.28 2.04
N GLN A 232 -17.81 -2.08 1.93
CA GLN A 232 -16.96 -1.46 2.95
C GLN A 232 -17.39 -0.05 3.35
N ILE A 233 -17.93 0.74 2.41
CA ILE A 233 -18.32 2.14 2.64
C ILE A 233 -19.63 2.43 1.91
N GLN A 234 -20.61 3.00 2.62
CA GLN A 234 -21.88 3.44 2.06
C GLN A 234 -22.11 4.93 2.32
N PRO A 235 -22.41 5.75 1.29
CA PRO A 235 -22.45 5.39 -0.14
C PRO A 235 -21.03 5.12 -0.71
N PHE A 236 -20.95 4.21 -1.67
CA PHE A 236 -19.68 3.78 -2.30
C PHE A 236 -18.87 4.94 -2.91
N SER A 237 -19.53 6.02 -3.31
CA SER A 237 -18.87 7.23 -3.82
C SER A 237 -17.95 7.90 -2.81
N LEU A 238 -18.13 7.66 -1.51
CA LEU A 238 -17.22 8.12 -0.46
C LEU A 238 -15.86 7.43 -0.50
N PHE A 239 -15.70 6.30 -1.20
CA PHE A 239 -14.39 5.66 -1.32
C PHE A 239 -13.39 6.58 -2.03
N TRP A 240 -13.78 7.18 -3.16
CA TRP A 240 -12.91 8.06 -3.94
C TRP A 240 -13.14 9.56 -3.69
N ASN A 241 -14.28 9.98 -3.11
CA ASN A 241 -14.53 11.38 -2.75
C ASN A 241 -14.31 11.67 -1.25
N GLY A 242 -14.26 10.64 -0.41
CA GLY A 242 -14.22 10.80 1.05
C GLY A 242 -12.92 11.39 1.57
N TRP A 243 -11.84 11.31 0.78
CA TRP A 243 -10.56 11.93 1.13
C TRP A 243 -10.65 13.46 1.25
N GLN A 244 -11.57 14.13 0.52
CA GLN A 244 -11.75 15.58 0.61
C GLN A 244 -12.50 16.02 1.88
N GLN A 245 -13.22 15.09 2.51
CA GLN A 245 -14.07 15.37 3.66
C GLN A 245 -13.39 14.94 4.97
N LYS A 246 -13.81 15.51 6.11
CA LYS A 246 -13.44 15.00 7.45
C LYS A 246 -13.92 13.56 7.72
N LYS A 247 -14.62 12.95 6.76
CA LYS A 247 -15.06 11.55 6.75
C LYS A 247 -13.97 10.55 6.35
N GLY A 248 -12.73 10.97 6.10
CA GLY A 248 -11.60 10.06 5.88
C GLY A 248 -11.41 9.00 6.97
N ARG A 249 -11.89 9.26 8.20
CA ARG A 249 -11.95 8.28 9.30
C ARG A 249 -12.72 7.01 8.92
N LEU A 250 -13.79 7.10 8.12
CA LEU A 250 -14.57 5.92 7.70
C LEU A 250 -13.76 4.99 6.79
N ILE A 251 -12.93 5.54 5.90
CA ILE A 251 -12.05 4.77 5.01
C ILE A 251 -10.98 4.03 5.84
N LEU A 252 -10.35 4.75 6.78
CA LEU A 252 -9.31 4.19 7.67
C LEU A 252 -9.85 3.08 8.58
N THR A 253 -11.07 3.25 9.10
CA THR A 253 -11.73 2.24 9.94
C THR A 253 -12.02 0.95 9.15
N GLY A 254 -12.49 1.06 7.90
CA GLY A 254 -12.72 -0.09 7.03
C GLY A 254 -11.43 -0.88 6.77
N PHE A 255 -10.35 -0.18 6.40
CA PHE A 255 -9.05 -0.80 6.16
C PHE A 255 -8.49 -1.51 7.41
N THR A 256 -8.54 -0.85 8.56
CA THR A 256 -7.96 -1.38 9.81
C THR A 256 -8.75 -2.58 10.34
N ASN A 257 -10.08 -2.53 10.27
CA ASN A 257 -10.92 -3.56 10.89
C ASN A 257 -11.15 -4.79 10.01
N PHE A 258 -11.00 -4.68 8.69
CA PHE A 258 -11.34 -5.77 7.77
C PHE A 258 -10.20 -6.14 6.82
N THR A 259 -9.62 -5.17 6.11
CA THR A 259 -8.54 -5.44 5.15
C THR A 259 -7.30 -6.02 5.85
N LEU A 260 -6.90 -5.46 6.99
CA LEU A 260 -5.73 -5.90 7.76
C LEU A 260 -5.87 -7.35 8.28
N PRO A 261 -6.95 -7.72 8.98
CA PRO A 261 -7.15 -9.11 9.42
C PRO A 261 -7.23 -10.09 8.25
N LEU A 262 -7.90 -9.71 7.15
CA LEU A 262 -8.06 -10.56 5.98
C LEU A 262 -6.73 -10.78 5.24
N ALA A 263 -5.87 -9.77 5.20
CA ALA A 263 -4.49 -9.91 4.73
C ALA A 263 -3.70 -10.88 5.63
N GLY A 264 -3.86 -10.78 6.95
CA GLY A 264 -3.28 -11.72 7.91
C GLY A 264 -3.74 -13.16 7.68
N ILE A 265 -5.04 -13.40 7.46
CA ILE A 265 -5.58 -14.73 7.14
C ILE A 265 -5.00 -15.26 5.82
N ASN A 266 -4.86 -14.42 4.80
CA ASN A 266 -4.26 -14.82 3.53
C ASN A 266 -2.80 -15.25 3.69
N LEU A 267 -2.03 -14.50 4.50
CA LEU A 267 -0.64 -14.84 4.82
C LEU A 267 -0.54 -16.16 5.61
N LEU A 268 -1.43 -16.36 6.60
CA LEU A 268 -1.50 -17.62 7.36
C LEU A 268 -1.83 -18.80 6.44
N LEU A 269 -2.70 -18.60 5.45
CA LEU A 269 -3.01 -19.62 4.46
C LEU A 269 -1.78 -19.97 3.62
N ASP A 270 -0.93 -19.00 3.28
CA ASP A 270 0.33 -19.26 2.56
C ASP A 270 1.28 -20.11 3.39
N ILE A 271 1.46 -19.77 4.68
CA ILE A 271 2.26 -20.58 5.61
C ILE A 271 1.69 -22.00 5.72
N TRP A 272 0.37 -22.14 5.85
CA TRP A 272 -0.31 -23.43 5.88
C TRP A 272 -0.06 -24.26 4.62
N MET A 273 -0.14 -23.63 3.44
CA MET A 273 0.11 -24.29 2.16
C MET A 273 1.55 -24.79 2.01
N LEU A 274 2.53 -24.17 2.68
CA LEU A 274 3.91 -24.65 2.75
C LEU A 274 4.06 -25.86 3.67
N ILE A 275 3.32 -25.89 4.78
CA ILE A 275 3.36 -27.00 5.75
C ILE A 275 2.76 -28.27 5.14
N LEU A 276 1.67 -28.14 4.37
CA LEU A 276 0.95 -29.27 3.76
C LEU A 276 1.86 -30.31 3.08
N PRO A 277 2.67 -29.97 2.06
CA PRO A 277 3.53 -30.94 1.38
C PRO A 277 4.63 -31.49 2.30
N MET A 278 5.11 -30.71 3.27
CA MET A 278 6.15 -31.14 4.21
C MET A 278 5.67 -32.29 5.10
N THR A 279 4.40 -32.28 5.53
CA THR A 279 3.82 -33.40 6.30
C THR A 279 3.87 -34.73 5.54
N GLN A 280 3.66 -34.70 4.22
CA GLN A 280 3.68 -35.89 3.36
C GLN A 280 5.12 -36.36 3.06
N LEU A 281 6.06 -35.42 2.91
CA LEU A 281 7.48 -35.72 2.63
C LEU A 281 8.23 -36.34 3.82
N TRP A 282 7.72 -36.20 5.05
CA TRP A 282 8.29 -36.86 6.23
C TRP A 282 7.79 -38.30 6.38
N GLY A 283 6.57 -38.61 5.93
CA GLY A 283 6.02 -39.96 5.95
C GLY A 283 6.48 -40.86 4.80
N MET A 284 6.89 -40.28 3.66
CA MET A 284 7.32 -41.05 2.48
C MET A 284 8.84 -41.25 2.43
N GLY A 285 9.28 -42.51 2.34
CA GLY A 285 10.68 -42.94 2.15
C GLY A 285 11.29 -42.58 0.78
N LEU A 286 11.06 -41.36 0.29
CA LEU A 286 11.62 -40.83 -0.96
C LEU A 286 13.13 -40.65 -0.84
N LYS A 287 13.87 -41.10 -1.87
CA LYS A 287 15.32 -40.85 -2.02
C LYS A 287 15.59 -39.34 -1.95
N LEU A 288 16.64 -38.94 -1.22
CA LEU A 288 16.98 -37.55 -0.88
C LEU A 288 16.91 -36.58 -2.08
N LYS A 289 17.34 -37.02 -3.27
CA LYS A 289 17.33 -36.22 -4.51
C LYS A 289 15.91 -35.79 -4.97
N LYS A 290 14.90 -36.65 -4.84
CA LYS A 290 13.51 -36.30 -5.18
C LYS A 290 12.87 -35.43 -4.10
N LYS A 291 13.22 -35.68 -2.84
CA LYS A 291 12.78 -34.87 -1.69
C LYS A 291 13.30 -33.43 -1.80
N LEU A 292 14.57 -33.25 -2.18
CA LEU A 292 15.18 -31.93 -2.37
C LEU A 292 14.54 -31.16 -3.54
N GLY A 293 14.22 -31.83 -4.65
CA GLY A 293 13.56 -31.18 -5.80
C GLY A 293 12.15 -30.68 -5.49
N VAL A 294 11.40 -31.45 -4.69
CA VAL A 294 10.07 -31.02 -4.22
C VAL A 294 10.19 -29.85 -3.23
N ILE A 295 11.13 -29.91 -2.29
CA ILE A 295 11.40 -28.80 -1.35
C ILE A 295 11.84 -27.54 -2.10
N SER A 296 12.72 -27.64 -3.09
CA SER A 296 13.16 -26.47 -3.88
C SER A 296 12.03 -25.86 -4.69
N MET A 297 11.11 -26.65 -5.25
CA MET A 297 9.92 -26.13 -5.92
C MET A 297 9.03 -25.33 -4.97
N PHE A 298 8.91 -25.75 -3.71
CA PHE A 298 8.14 -25.03 -2.70
C PHE A 298 8.84 -23.77 -2.19
N SER A 299 10.17 -23.81 -2.04
CA SER A 299 10.94 -22.65 -1.60
C SER A 299 10.95 -21.50 -2.62
N VAL A 300 10.91 -21.80 -3.92
CA VAL A 300 10.84 -20.76 -4.97
C VAL A 300 9.46 -20.07 -4.99
N GLY A 301 8.38 -20.75 -4.58
CA GLY A 301 7.06 -20.12 -4.46
C GLY A 301 6.91 -19.12 -3.29
N ILE A 302 7.94 -18.97 -2.44
CA ILE A 302 7.96 -18.05 -1.29
C ILE A 302 8.52 -16.67 -1.66
N LEU A 303 9.32 -16.58 -2.73
CA LEU A 303 10.05 -15.39 -3.15
C LEU A 303 9.30 -14.63 -4.25
#